data_AF-A0A3C1DJ49-F1
#
_entry.id   AF-A0A3C1DJ49-F1
#
_cell.length_a   1.000
_cell.length_b   1.000
_cell.length_c   1.000
_cell.angle_alpha   90.00
_cell.angle_beta   90.00
_cell.angle_gamma   90.00
#
_symmetry.space_group_name_H-M   'P 1'
#
loop_
_entity.id
_entity.type
_entity.pdbx_description
1 polymer ?
#
loop_
_entity_poly.entity_id
_entity_poly.type
_entity_poly.pdbx_seq_one_letter_code
_entity_poly.pdbx_strand_id
1 'polypeptide(L)'
;FRILVRDSPPGTVPGSFASTIQDIAEKVEGKLASEFGSRGYSKKLAPMYAQMLVGMVSLTGQWWVDVRKPKKEEVAAHLVNLCWNGLSRLDPKPAPIQA
;
A
#
# COMPACT_ATOMS: atom_id res chain seq x y z
N PHE A 1 18.59 44.97 16.51
CA PHE A 1 17.76 44.42 15.42
C PHE A 1 17.93 42.92 15.37
N ARG A 2 16.87 42.17 15.70
CA ARG A 2 16.84 40.69 15.71
C ARG A 2 16.27 40.25 14.37
N ILE A 3 17.11 39.68 13.50
CA ILE A 3 16.66 39.07 12.26
C ILE A 3 15.94 37.77 12.64
N LEU A 4 14.63 37.74 12.38
CA LEU A 4 13.83 36.52 12.36
C LEU A 4 14.39 35.62 11.27
N VAL A 5 15.02 34.51 11.69
CA VAL A 5 15.41 33.41 10.79
C VAL A 5 14.11 32.82 10.25
N ARG A 6 13.82 33.21 9.02
CA ARG A 6 12.75 32.73 8.17
C ARG A 6 12.90 31.21 7.98
N ASP A 7 11.79 30.52 8.24
CA ASP A 7 11.59 29.10 8.03
C ASP A 7 12.25 28.60 6.73
N SER A 8 13.26 27.75 6.86
CA SER A 8 13.58 26.78 5.83
C SER A 8 12.71 25.56 6.11
N PRO A 9 11.79 25.16 5.21
CA PRO A 9 10.88 24.05 5.49
C PRO A 9 11.69 22.77 5.72
N PRO A 10 11.58 22.11 6.88
CA PRO A 10 12.21 20.82 7.07
C PRO A 10 11.38 19.77 6.31
N GLY A 11 11.90 19.37 5.15
CA GLY A 11 11.66 18.05 4.57
C GLY A 11 10.27 17.82 3.99
N THR A 12 10.08 18.21 2.74
CA THR A 12 9.22 17.41 1.85
C THR A 12 9.98 17.30 0.53
N VAL A 13 10.37 16.07 0.18
CA VAL A 13 10.79 15.71 -1.18
C VAL A 13 9.58 14.99 -1.78
N PRO A 14 8.67 15.68 -2.49
CA PRO A 14 7.50 15.05 -3.10
C PRO A 14 7.84 13.96 -4.13
N GLY A 15 9.12 13.80 -4.50
CA GLY A 15 9.58 12.76 -5.43
C GLY A 15 9.99 11.43 -4.79
N SER A 16 10.43 11.39 -3.52
CA SER A 16 11.04 10.18 -2.94
C SER A 16 10.03 9.12 -2.51
N PHE A 17 8.90 9.54 -1.95
CA PHE A 17 7.84 8.59 -1.56
C PHE A 17 7.14 8.04 -2.80
N ALA A 18 6.76 8.90 -3.74
CA ALA A 18 6.15 8.50 -5.00
C ALA A 18 7.05 7.53 -5.81
N SER A 19 8.36 7.79 -5.88
CA SER A 19 9.30 6.87 -6.53
C SER A 19 9.40 5.53 -5.80
N THR A 20 9.43 5.54 -4.46
CA THR A 20 9.48 4.30 -3.66
C THR A 20 8.24 3.44 -3.88
N ILE A 21 7.05 4.05 -3.92
CA ILE A 21 5.80 3.34 -4.22
C ILE A 21 5.82 2.77 -5.64
N GLN A 22 6.36 3.53 -6.60
CA GLN A 22 6.51 3.06 -7.97
C GLN A 22 7.47 1.86 -8.07
N ASP A 23 8.62 1.90 -7.40
CA ASP A 23 9.57 0.79 -7.32
C ASP A 23 8.94 -0.47 -6.68
N ILE A 24 8.06 -0.29 -5.68
CA ILE A 24 7.31 -1.39 -5.06
C ILE A 24 6.29 -1.96 -6.05
N ALA A 25 5.57 -1.12 -6.79
CA ALA A 25 4.60 -1.57 -7.79
C ALA A 25 5.27 -2.40 -8.89
N GLU A 26 6.44 -2.00 -9.38
CA GLU A 26 7.22 -2.76 -10.36
C GLU A 26 7.64 -4.14 -9.82
N LYS A 27 8.08 -4.22 -8.56
CA LYS A 27 8.41 -5.50 -7.91
C LYS A 27 7.19 -6.41 -7.75
N VAL A 28 6.04 -5.85 -7.39
CA VAL A 28 4.78 -6.59 -7.25
C VAL A 28 4.29 -7.09 -8.61
N GLU A 29 4.38 -6.25 -9.64
CA GLU A 29 4.06 -6.62 -11.02
C GLU A 29 4.85 -7.85 -11.46
N GLY A 30 6.18 -7.86 -11.27
CA GLY A 30 7.02 -9.00 -11.63
C GLY A 30 6.56 -10.31 -10.96
N LYS A 31 6.17 -10.25 -9.68
CA LYS A 31 5.62 -11.42 -8.96
C LYS A 31 4.28 -11.85 -9.51
N LEU A 32 3.36 -10.91 -9.74
CA LEU A 32 2.03 -11.20 -10.29
C LEU A 32 2.11 -11.74 -11.72
N ALA A 33 3.01 -11.23 -12.55
CA ALA A 33 3.22 -11.74 -13.90
C ALA A 33 3.71 -13.20 -13.91
N SER A 34 4.56 -13.57 -12.95
CA SER A 34 4.98 -14.96 -12.74
C SER A 34 3.81 -15.86 -12.36
N GLU A 35 3.05 -15.46 -11.33
CA GLU A 35 1.88 -16.21 -10.85
C GLU A 35 0.74 -16.29 -11.88
N PHE A 36 0.51 -15.24 -12.65
CA PHE A 36 -0.50 -15.25 -13.70
C PHE A 36 -0.11 -16.23 -14.80
N GLY A 37 1.15 -16.21 -15.21
CA GLY A 37 1.68 -17.15 -16.18
C GLY A 37 1.55 -18.61 -15.75
N SER A 38 1.83 -18.93 -14.49
CA SER A 38 1.73 -20.30 -13.97
C SER A 38 0.29 -20.81 -13.87
N ARG A 39 -0.70 -19.90 -13.82
CA ARG A 39 -2.12 -20.19 -13.65
C ARG A 39 -2.97 -19.98 -14.91
N GLY A 40 -2.34 -19.70 -16.06
CA GLY A 40 -3.02 -19.48 -17.33
C GLY A 40 -3.69 -18.11 -17.48
N TYR A 41 -3.43 -17.16 -16.57
CA TYR A 41 -3.87 -15.78 -16.67
C TYR A 41 -2.93 -14.95 -17.56
N SER A 42 -3.48 -13.91 -18.19
CA SER A 42 -2.69 -13.01 -19.02
C SER A 42 -1.73 -12.18 -18.18
N LYS A 43 -0.42 -12.36 -18.39
CA LYS A 43 0.63 -11.54 -17.76
C LYS A 43 0.49 -10.05 -18.03
N LYS A 44 -0.15 -9.66 -19.14
CA LYS A 44 -0.40 -8.25 -19.52
C LYS A 44 -1.28 -7.51 -18.51
N LEU A 45 -2.02 -8.24 -17.67
CA LEU A 45 -2.84 -7.66 -16.63
C LEU A 45 -2.05 -7.36 -15.35
N ALA A 46 -0.87 -7.97 -15.16
CA ALA A 46 -0.09 -7.83 -13.93
C ALA A 46 0.22 -6.37 -13.52
N PRO A 47 0.58 -5.43 -14.44
CA PRO A 47 0.83 -4.04 -14.08
C PRO A 47 -0.40 -3.40 -13.41
N MET A 48 -1.57 -3.64 -13.99
CA MET A 48 -2.84 -3.09 -13.49
C MET A 48 -3.16 -3.62 -12.09
N TYR A 49 -3.02 -4.94 -11.88
CA TYR A 49 -3.27 -5.55 -10.57
C TYR A 49 -2.26 -5.10 -9.50
N ALA A 50 -0.99 -4.91 -9.88
CA ALA A 50 0.03 -4.38 -8.99
C ALA A 50 -0.31 -2.95 -8.52
N GLN A 51 -0.68 -2.08 -9.45
CA GLN A 51 -1.11 -0.70 -9.15
C GLN A 51 -2.34 -0.68 -8.23
N MET A 52 -3.33 -1.54 -8.46
CA MET A 52 -4.52 -1.65 -7.61
C MET A 52 -4.15 -2.04 -6.16
N LEU A 53 -3.33 -3.08 -5.98
CA LEU A 53 -2.92 -3.55 -4.65
C LEU A 53 -2.06 -2.51 -3.91
N VAL A 54 -1.03 -2.00 -4.58
CA VAL A 54 -0.11 -1.04 -3.99
C VAL A 54 -0.82 0.28 -3.67
N GLY A 55 -1.71 0.75 -4.55
CA GLY A 55 -2.51 1.95 -4.33
C GLY A 55 -3.41 1.84 -3.10
N MET A 56 -4.12 0.72 -2.96
CA MET A 56 -5.00 0.46 -1.81
C MET A 56 -4.22 0.46 -0.48
N VAL A 57 -3.06 -0.18 -0.42
CA VAL A 57 -2.22 -0.22 0.78
C VAL A 57 -1.62 1.16 1.07
N SER A 58 -1.12 1.86 0.05
CA SER A 58 -0.47 3.17 0.21
C SER A 58 -1.45 4.23 0.71
N LEU A 59 -2.63 4.30 0.09
CA LEU A 59 -3.67 5.26 0.49
C LEU A 59 -4.16 4.99 1.91
N THR A 60 -4.36 3.72 2.26
CA THR A 60 -4.79 3.32 3.61
C THR A 60 -3.71 3.62 4.65
N GLY A 61 -2.44 3.37 4.32
CA GLY A 61 -1.30 3.71 5.17
C GLY A 61 -1.20 5.21 5.42
N GLN A 62 -1.38 6.03 4.37
CA GLN A 62 -1.38 7.48 4.49
C GLN A 62 -2.52 7.96 5.42
N TRP A 63 -3.75 7.47 5.21
CA TRP A 63 -4.88 7.75 6.10
C TRP A 63 -4.59 7.38 7.57
N TRP A 64 -3.96 6.22 7.80
CA TRP A 64 -3.67 5.77 9.15
C TRP A 64 -2.60 6.61 9.85
N VAL A 65 -1.63 7.16 9.12
CA VAL A 65 -0.61 8.07 9.71
C VAL A 65 -1.26 9.31 10.32
N ASP A 66 -2.39 9.76 9.76
CA ASP A 66 -3.15 10.89 10.28
C ASP A 66 -4.06 10.48 11.45
N VAL A 67 -4.84 9.39 11.30
CA VAL A 67 -5.86 8.99 12.29
C VAL A 67 -5.28 8.22 13.49
N ARG A 68 -4.24 7.41 13.27
CA ARG A 68 -3.53 6.57 14.26
C ARG A 68 -4.40 5.57 15.04
N LYS A 69 -5.64 5.36 14.61
CA LYS A 69 -6.60 4.41 15.16
C LYS A 69 -7.36 3.73 14.01
N PRO A 70 -7.65 2.42 14.09
CA PRO A 70 -7.28 1.45 15.13
C PRO A 70 -5.77 1.13 15.14
N LYS A 71 -5.29 0.15 15.91
CA LYS A 71 -3.85 -0.21 15.91
C LYS A 71 -3.40 -0.63 14.51
N LYS A 72 -2.13 -0.40 14.16
CA LYS A 72 -1.61 -0.68 12.80
C LYS A 72 -1.80 -2.14 12.38
N GLU A 73 -1.68 -3.08 13.33
CA GLU A 73 -1.85 -4.51 13.10
C GLU A 73 -3.30 -4.86 12.75
N GLU A 74 -4.25 -4.15 13.36
CA GLU A 74 -5.68 -4.32 13.10
C GLU A 74 -6.03 -3.80 11.70
N VAL A 75 -5.51 -2.63 11.32
CA VAL A 75 -5.65 -2.10 9.95
C VAL A 75 -5.07 -3.07 8.92
N ALA A 76 -3.89 -3.63 9.19
CA ALA A 76 -3.28 -4.63 8.32
C ALA A 76 -4.15 -5.90 8.19
N ALA A 77 -4.73 -6.39 9.29
CA ALA A 77 -5.63 -7.53 9.27
C ALA A 77 -6.88 -7.25 8.41
N HIS A 78 -7.48 -6.06 8.52
CA HIS A 78 -8.61 -5.66 7.69
C HIS A 78 -8.25 -5.50 6.20
N LEU A 79 -7.08 -4.93 5.89
CA LEU A 79 -6.59 -4.84 4.51
C LEU A 79 -6.41 -6.21 3.88
N VAL A 80 -5.79 -7.15 4.60
CA VAL A 80 -5.62 -8.53 4.14
C VAL A 80 -6.98 -9.21 3.94
N ASN A 81 -7.89 -9.09 4.91
CA ASN A 81 -9.23 -9.64 4.83
C ASN A 81 -9.96 -9.16 3.56
N LEU A 82 -9.86 -7.86 3.25
CA LEU A 82 -10.41 -7.30 2.02
C LEU A 82 -9.73 -7.86 0.76
N CYS A 83 -8.41 -7.93 0.72
CA CYS A 83 -7.66 -8.43 -0.44
C CYS A 83 -7.97 -9.88 -0.75
N TRP A 84 -8.09 -10.71 0.28
CA TRP A 84 -8.17 -12.16 0.14
C TRP A 84 -9.61 -12.66 0.03
N ASN A 85 -10.51 -12.11 0.84
CA ASN A 85 -11.90 -12.56 0.88
C ASN A 85 -12.83 -11.73 -0.03
N GLY A 86 -12.43 -10.50 -0.35
CA GLY A 86 -13.28 -9.56 -1.06
C GLY A 86 -14.45 -9.07 -0.20
N LEU A 87 -15.21 -8.11 -0.74
CA LEU A 87 -16.33 -7.48 -0.02
C LEU A 87 -17.47 -8.44 0.31
N SER A 88 -17.67 -9.50 -0.48
CA SER A 88 -18.77 -10.45 -0.30
C SER A 88 -18.52 -11.48 0.80
N ARG A 89 -17.29 -11.61 1.31
CA ARG A 89 -16.90 -12.65 2.27
C ARG A 89 -15.98 -12.15 3.38
N LEU A 90 -16.10 -10.87 3.77
CA LEU A 90 -15.28 -10.32 4.84
C LEU A 90 -15.47 -11.10 6.15
N ASP A 91 -14.36 -11.48 6.80
CA ASP A 91 -14.36 -11.95 8.18
C ASP A 91 -14.71 -10.76 9.11
N PRO A 92 -15.75 -10.85 9.96
CA PRO A 92 -16.11 -9.78 10.89
C PRO A 92 -15.03 -9.48 11.94
N LYS A 93 -14.11 -10.42 12.22
CA LYS A 93 -13.05 -10.29 13.23
C LYS A 93 -11.71 -10.79 12.67
N PRO A 94 -11.13 -10.10 11.67
CA PRO A 94 -9.90 -10.55 11.05
C PRO A 94 -8.72 -10.46 12.03
N ALA A 95 -7.82 -11.45 11.96
CA ALA A 95 -6.59 -11.49 12.75
C ALA A 95 -5.35 -11.29 11.85
N PRO A 96 -4.22 -10.79 12.38
CA PRO A 96 -2.97 -10.67 11.62
C PRO A 96 -2.49 -12.04 11.11
N ILE A 97 -2.01 -12.09 9.86
CA ILE A 97 -1.32 -13.29 9.34
C ILE A 97 -0.03 -13.49 10.14
N GLN A 98 0.13 -14.66 10.75
CA GLN A 98 1.42 -15.08 11.34
C GLN A 98 2.33 -15.54 10.20
N ALA A 99 3.44 -14.84 10.00
CA ALA A 99 4.45 -15.14 8.98
C ALA A 99 5.52 -16.09 9.51
#